data_AF-S6GLT6-F1
#
_entry.id   AF-S6GLT6-F1
#
_cell.length_a   1.000
_cell.length_b   1.000
_cell.length_c   1.000
_cell.angle_alpha   90.00
_cell.angle_beta   90.00
_cell.angle_gamma   90.00
#
_symmetry.space_group_name_H-M   'P 1'
#
loop_
_entity.id
_entity.type
_entity.pdbx_description
1 polymer ?
#
loop_
_entity_poly.entity_id
_entity_poly.type
_entity_poly.pdbx_seq_one_letter_code
_entity_poly.pdbx_strand_id
1 'polypeptide(L)'
;MPAGPYLVLPFLGPGSLRDSPARLLPLDGWRYIEHIPTRNVGYATRLMQSRAEFLSYEEIVTGDNYLFIRDAYLGIRQHAVNDGIVDEIFNED
;
A
#
# COMPACT_ATOMS: atom_id res chain seq x y z
N MET A 1 -11.45 -14.47 3.48
CA MET A 1 -12.07 -13.32 4.18
C MET A 1 -12.00 -12.11 3.27
N PRO A 2 -13.10 -11.36 3.08
CA PRO A 2 -13.12 -10.16 2.23
C PRO A 2 -12.23 -9.03 2.78
N ALA A 3 -11.74 -8.14 1.91
CA ALA A 3 -10.78 -7.08 2.25
C ALA A 3 -11.38 -5.92 3.09
N GLY A 4 -12.70 -5.76 3.10
CA GLY A 4 -13.38 -4.64 3.76
C GLY A 4 -13.18 -3.31 3.01
N PRO A 5 -13.65 -2.17 3.57
CA PRO A 5 -13.55 -0.86 2.95
C PRO A 5 -12.12 -0.45 2.58
N TYR A 6 -11.97 0.25 1.46
CA TYR A 6 -10.72 0.88 1.04
C TYR A 6 -10.47 2.17 1.85
N LEU A 7 -9.23 2.36 2.28
CA LEU A 7 -8.80 3.57 2.97
C LEU A 7 -7.34 3.87 2.66
N VAL A 8 -7.00 5.16 2.65
CA VAL A 8 -5.62 5.62 2.49
C VAL A 8 -5.11 6.06 3.85
N LEU A 9 -4.05 5.41 4.33
CA LEU A 9 -3.43 5.76 5.60
C LEU A 9 -2.35 6.83 5.39
N PRO A 10 -2.24 7.79 6.32
CA PRO A 10 -1.10 8.69 6.31
C PRO A 10 0.18 7.88 6.46
N PHE A 11 1.19 8.21 5.64
CA PHE A 11 2.50 7.55 5.56
C PHE A 11 2.54 6.12 5.01
N LEU A 12 1.51 5.30 5.27
CA LEU A 12 1.45 3.88 4.85
C LEU A 12 0.79 3.67 3.48
N GLY A 13 0.08 4.67 2.96
CA GLY A 13 -0.51 4.65 1.63
C GLY A 13 -1.82 3.85 1.52
N PRO A 14 -2.16 3.37 0.31
CA PRO A 14 -3.39 2.63 0.02
C PRO A 14 -3.50 1.32 0.79
N GLY A 15 -4.66 1.08 1.41
CA GLY A 15 -4.88 -0.10 2.25
C GLY A 15 -6.36 -0.52 2.30
N SER A 16 -6.58 -1.72 2.83
CA SER A 16 -7.92 -2.22 3.16
C SER A 16 -8.10 -2.23 4.68
N LEU A 17 -9.33 -2.09 5.17
CA LEU A 17 -9.60 -2.14 6.62
C LEU A 17 -9.11 -3.44 7.26
N ARG A 18 -9.19 -4.55 6.52
CA ARG A 18 -8.70 -5.84 6.97
C ARG A 18 -7.16 -5.91 7.02
N ASP A 19 -6.46 -5.37 6.03
CA ASP A 19 -5.01 -5.54 5.91
C ASP A 19 -4.20 -4.43 6.61
N SER A 20 -4.83 -3.29 6.89
CA SER A 20 -4.19 -2.12 7.49
C SER A 20 -3.58 -2.35 8.88
N PRO A 21 -4.25 -3.03 9.83
CA PRO A 21 -3.68 -3.26 11.17
C PRO A 21 -2.40 -4.09 11.15
N ALA A 22 -2.25 -4.99 10.17
CA ALA A 22 -1.05 -5.82 10.04
C ALA A 22 0.19 -4.99 9.68
N ARG A 23 0.02 -3.85 8.99
CA ARG A 23 1.13 -2.95 8.62
C ARG A 23 1.65 -2.10 9.79
N LEU A 24 0.87 -1.96 10.86
CA LEU A 24 1.25 -1.20 12.06
C LEU A 24 2.13 -2.02 13.01
N LEU A 25 2.15 -3.34 12.85
CA LEU A 25 3.01 -4.23 13.64
C LEU A 25 4.38 -4.31 12.97
N PRO A 26 5.46 -3.79 13.59
CA PRO A 26 6.80 -3.91 13.04
C PRO A 26 7.27 -5.36 13.16
N LEU A 27 7.12 -6.10 12.06
CA LEU A 27 7.68 -7.45 11.90
C LEU A 27 9.10 -7.42 11.30
N ASP A 28 9.69 -6.24 11.19
CA ASP A 28 10.98 -6.02 10.56
C ASP A 28 12.15 -6.13 11.55
N GLY A 29 13.36 -6.29 11.01
CA GLY A 29 14.57 -6.48 11.82
C GLY A 29 14.91 -5.31 12.75
N TRP A 30 14.37 -4.11 12.50
CA TRP A 30 14.59 -2.92 13.33
C TRP A 30 14.04 -3.07 14.75
N ARG A 31 13.08 -3.99 14.97
CA ARG A 31 12.55 -4.29 16.31
C ARG A 31 13.62 -4.85 17.26
N TYR A 32 14.68 -5.46 16.73
CA TYR A 32 15.76 -6.07 17.51
C TYR A 32 16.89 -5.09 17.83
N ILE A 33 16.82 -3.85 17.31
CA ILE A 33 17.82 -2.82 17.61
C ILE A 33 17.44 -2.13 18.93
N GLU A 34 18.26 -2.37 19.95
CA GLU A 34 18.09 -1.77 21.28
C GLU A 34 18.37 -0.27 21.30
N HIS A 35 19.24 0.22 20.41
CA HIS A 35 19.56 1.64 20.31
C HIS A 35 18.40 2.44 19.68
N ILE A 36 17.58 3.05 20.54
CA ILE A 36 16.36 3.78 20.19
C ILE A 36 16.57 4.86 19.10
N PRO A 37 17.61 5.72 19.16
CA PRO A 37 17.81 6.73 18.13
C PRO A 37 18.05 6.11 16.74
N THR A 38 18.88 5.07 16.64
CA THR A 38 19.16 4.38 15.37
C THR A 38 17.90 3.72 14.82
N ARG A 39 17.10 3.10 15.69
CA ARG A 39 15.82 2.49 15.30
C ARG A 39 14.86 3.53 14.72
N ASN A 40 14.71 4.67 15.37
CA ASN A 40 13.81 5.74 14.92
C ASN A 40 14.29 6.35 13.60
N VAL A 41 15.60 6.55 13.43
CA VAL A 41 16.18 7.00 12.16
C VAL A 41 15.91 5.99 11.05
N GLY A 42 16.10 4.69 11.31
CA GLY A 42 15.79 3.64 10.34
C GLY A 42 14.33 3.66 9.86
N TYR A 43 13.38 3.82 10.79
CA TYR A 43 11.96 3.97 10.44
C TYR A 43 11.70 5.24 9.62
N ALA A 44 12.28 6.36 10.01
CA ALA A 44 12.13 7.63 9.29
C ALA A 44 12.69 7.55 7.86
N THR A 45 13.88 6.98 7.70
CA THR A 45 14.50 6.77 6.38
C THR A 45 13.65 5.87 5.50
N ARG A 46 13.07 4.79 6.05
CA ARG A 46 12.16 3.93 5.27
C ARG A 46 10.92 4.70 4.81
N LEU A 47 10.33 5.50 5.68
CA LEU A 47 9.15 6.29 5.33
C LEU A 47 9.47 7.28 4.19
N MET A 48 10.63 7.95 4.27
CA MET A 48 11.11 8.83 3.19
C MET A 48 11.36 8.05 1.90
N GLN A 49 11.97 6.88 1.98
CA GLN A 49 12.24 6.01 0.83
C GLN A 49 10.93 5.61 0.13
N SER A 50 9.92 5.16 0.88
CA SER A 50 8.61 4.81 0.33
C SER A 50 7.93 6.00 -0.37
N ARG A 51 8.12 7.22 0.13
CA ARG A 51 7.63 8.43 -0.55
C ARG A 51 8.41 8.72 -1.83
N ALA A 52 9.72 8.56 -1.81
CA ALA A 52 10.57 8.76 -2.98
C ALA A 52 10.20 7.80 -4.12
N GLU A 53 9.86 6.55 -3.80
CA GLU A 53 9.42 5.55 -4.79
C GLU A 53 8.12 5.99 -5.50
N PHE A 54 7.19 6.63 -4.79
CA PHE A 54 5.92 7.08 -5.36
C PHE A 54 6.00 8.37 -6.18
N LEU A 55 7.02 9.21 -5.98
CA LEU A 55 7.20 10.43 -6.78
C LEU A 55 7.28 10.12 -8.28
N SER A 56 7.92 9.02 -8.67
CA SER A 56 8.03 8.60 -10.07
C SER A 56 6.70 8.21 -10.71
N TYR A 57 5.72 7.79 -9.90
CA TYR A 57 4.41 7.35 -10.37
C TYR A 57 3.39 8.49 -10.39
N GLU A 58 3.63 9.58 -9.66
CA GLU A 58 2.72 10.75 -9.64
C GLU A 58 2.56 11.38 -11.03
N GLU A 59 3.59 11.34 -11.87
CA GLU A 59 3.55 11.88 -13.24
C GLU A 59 2.58 11.13 -14.17
N ILE A 60 2.24 9.88 -13.83
CA ILE A 60 1.37 9.01 -14.63
C ILE A 60 -0.10 9.16 -14.21
N VAL A 61 -0.34 9.73 -13.03
CA VAL A 61 -1.70 9.87 -12.47
C VAL A 61 -2.47 10.90 -13.28
N THR A 62 -3.62 10.48 -13.83
CA THR A 62 -4.50 11.36 -14.62
C THR A 62 -5.87 11.49 -13.94
N GLY A 63 -6.40 12.71 -13.89
CA GLY A 63 -7.74 12.99 -13.37
C GLY A 63 -7.79 13.05 -11.84
N ASP A 64 -8.72 12.32 -11.23
CA ASP A 64 -8.85 12.26 -9.78
C ASP A 64 -7.83 11.28 -9.19
N ASN A 65 -6.81 11.84 -8.54
CA ASN A 65 -5.73 11.10 -7.91
C ASN A 65 -6.23 10.01 -6.95
N TYR A 66 -7.29 10.28 -6.19
CA TYR A 66 -7.80 9.30 -5.22
C TYR A 66 -8.46 8.11 -5.92
N LEU A 67 -9.28 8.38 -6.94
CA LEU A 67 -9.97 7.32 -7.69
C LEU A 67 -8.97 6.48 -8.48
N PHE A 68 -8.01 7.11 -9.15
CA PHE A 68 -6.97 6.41 -9.91
C PHE A 68 -6.15 5.45 -9.02
N ILE A 69 -5.66 5.94 -7.88
CA ILE A 69 -4.86 5.13 -6.96
C ILE A 69 -5.70 4.00 -6.33
N ARG A 70 -6.96 4.27 -5.99
CA ARG A 70 -7.88 3.27 -5.44
C ARG A 70 -8.09 2.13 -6.43
N ASP A 71 -8.43 2.44 -7.67
CA ASP A 71 -8.79 1.45 -8.67
C ASP A 71 -7.56 0.62 -9.07
N ALA A 72 -6.39 1.25 -9.19
CA ALA A 72 -5.11 0.57 -9.37
C ALA A 72 -4.79 -0.38 -8.20
N TYR A 73 -4.92 0.08 -6.95
CA TYR A 73 -4.67 -0.75 -5.76
C TYR A 73 -5.61 -1.96 -5.70
N LEU A 74 -6.90 -1.75 -5.95
CA LEU A 74 -7.89 -2.83 -5.94
C LEU A 74 -7.63 -3.85 -7.04
N GLY A 75 -7.28 -3.40 -8.25
CA GLY A 75 -6.90 -4.28 -9.36
C GLY A 75 -5.68 -5.14 -9.02
N ILE A 76 -4.60 -4.53 -8.50
CA ILE A 76 -3.40 -5.25 -8.06
C ILE A 76 -3.74 -6.25 -6.94
N ARG A 77 -4.57 -5.86 -5.98
CA ARG A 77 -4.95 -6.74 -4.86
C ARG A 77 -5.78 -7.92 -5.31
N GLN A 78 -6.74 -7.71 -6.20
CA GLN A 78 -7.56 -8.78 -6.77
C GLN A 78 -6.70 -9.75 -7.58
N HIS A 79 -5.82 -9.23 -8.43
CA HIS A 79 -4.86 -10.03 -9.18
C HIS A 79 -3.97 -10.87 -8.25
N ALA A 80 -3.46 -10.28 -7.16
CA ALA A 80 -2.62 -10.98 -6.19
C ALA A 80 -3.37 -12.03 -5.34
N VAL A 81 -4.69 -11.88 -5.16
CA VAL A 81 -5.52 -12.87 -4.44
C VAL A 81 -5.93 -14.02 -5.34
N ASN A 82 -6.12 -13.75 -6.64
CA ASN A 82 -6.56 -14.73 -7.63
C ASN A 82 -5.38 -15.43 -8.34
N ASP A 83 -4.17 -15.41 -7.77
CA ASP A 83 -2.94 -15.99 -8.36
C ASP A 83 -2.66 -15.54 -9.81
N GLY A 84 -3.05 -14.30 -10.13
CA GLY A 84 -2.88 -13.70 -11.46
C GLY A 84 -3.95 -14.09 -12.48
N ILE A 85 -4.98 -14.82 -12.06
CA ILE A 85 -6.16 -15.07 -12.88
C ILE A 85 -7.03 -13.82 -12.84
N VAL A 86 -7.04 -13.09 -13.95
CA VAL A 86 -8.02 -12.03 -14.19
C VAL A 86 -9.31 -12.73 -14.61
N ASP A 87 -10.31 -12.74 -13.73
CA ASP A 87 -11.68 -13.04 -14.17
C ASP A 87 -12.11 -11.88 -15.06
N GLU A 88 -11.84 -11.99 -16.36
CA GLU A 88 -12.40 -11.11 -17.39
C GLU A 88 -13.92 -11.35 -17.45
N ILE A 89 -14.64 -10.76 -16.51
CA ILE A 89 -16.03 -10.38 -16.71
C ILE A 89 -16.01 -8.86 -16.92
N PHE A 90 -15.38 -8.45 -18.02
CA PHE A 90 -15.79 -7.20 -18.64
C PHE A 90 -17.24 -7.43 -19.05
N ASN A 91 -18.18 -6.88 -18.27
CA ASN A 91 -19.56 -6.77 -18.71
C ASN A 91 -19.55 -5.87 -19.95
N GLU A 92 -19.53 -6.47 -21.13
CA GLU A 92 -20.09 -5.87 -22.33
C GLU A 92 -21.61 -5.79 -22.13
N ASP A 93 -22.09 -4.59 -21.81
CA ASP A 93 -23.44 -4.11 -22.09
C ASP A 93 -23.37 -2.59 -22.37
#